data_AF-A0A3D1BJU9-F1
#
_entry.id   AF-A0A3D1BJU9-F1
#
_cell.length_a   1.000
_cell.length_b   1.000
_cell.length_c   1.000
_cell.angle_alpha   90.00
_cell.angle_beta   90.00
_cell.angle_gamma   90.00
#
_symmetry.space_group_name_H-M   'P 1'
#
loop_
_entity.id
_entity.type
_entity.pdbx_description
1 polymer ?
#
loop_
_entity_poly.entity_id
_entity_poly.type
_entity_poly.pdbx_seq_one_letter_code
_entity_poly.pdbx_strand_id
1 'polypeptide(L)'
;MNYKKISYFENRHRIKKLKKFKSLAIKYFKNTQKSFYNRECVENSIAQKTRSQINSISPHVNLIIRSSGIPTSIIYTPPPMIGGSQQEIDLFDNIFLLHQYDINKEQIFDIIEKSIGVYEYDKILSIIRTINPFFWINRILSYIANIPFEIFKSFGFEINSERPLFKILGFIFYLITVIASLIAILQAFEVF
;
A
#
# COMPACT_ATOMS: atom_id res chain seq x y z
N MET A 1 -2.54 4.86 1.31
CA MET A 1 -2.43 6.24 0.80
C MET A 1 -2.86 6.24 -0.66
N ASN A 2 -3.97 6.91 -1.01
CA ASN A 2 -4.56 6.86 -2.36
C ASN A 2 -3.57 7.26 -3.47
N TYR A 3 -3.47 6.47 -4.55
CA TYR A 3 -2.57 6.72 -5.67
C TYR A 3 -2.76 8.11 -6.33
N LYS A 4 -3.97 8.67 -6.32
CA LYS A 4 -4.26 10.00 -6.90
C LYS A 4 -3.58 11.16 -6.17
N LYS A 5 -2.98 10.92 -5.00
CA LYS A 5 -2.34 11.95 -4.15
C LYS A 5 -0.81 11.89 -4.17
N ILE A 6 -0.21 11.18 -5.13
CA ILE A 6 1.24 11.02 -5.18
C ILE A 6 1.87 11.84 -6.31
N SER A 7 3.14 12.18 -6.12
CA SER A 7 3.97 12.82 -7.13
C SER A 7 4.42 11.81 -8.19
N TYR A 8 4.91 12.31 -9.31
CA TYR A 8 5.47 11.53 -10.41
C TYR A 8 6.62 10.63 -9.97
N PHE A 9 7.51 11.15 -9.12
CA PHE A 9 8.64 10.38 -8.59
C PHE A 9 8.18 9.20 -7.75
N GLU A 10 7.19 9.44 -6.89
CA GLU A 10 6.61 8.40 -6.05
C GLU A 10 5.85 7.37 -6.90
N ASN A 11 5.09 7.82 -7.91
CA ASN A 11 4.41 6.95 -8.86
C ASN A 11 5.41 6.03 -9.60
N ARG A 12 6.47 6.61 -10.17
CA ARG A 12 7.53 5.88 -10.87
C ARG A 12 8.23 4.86 -9.95
N HIS A 13 8.48 5.24 -8.70
CA HIS A 13 9.07 4.36 -7.70
C HIS A 13 8.17 3.16 -7.38
N ARG A 14 6.86 3.39 -7.21
CA ARG A 14 5.87 2.33 -6.98
C ARG A 14 5.82 1.34 -8.16
N ILE A 15 5.78 1.84 -9.40
CA ILE A 15 5.83 0.99 -10.61
C ILE A 15 7.11 0.15 -10.62
N LYS A 16 8.28 0.74 -10.30
CA LYS A 16 9.56 0.00 -10.24
C LYS A 16 9.53 -1.10 -9.17
N LYS A 17 8.97 -0.82 -7.99
CA LYS A 17 8.80 -1.81 -6.91
C LYS A 17 7.89 -2.95 -7.32
N LEU A 18 6.75 -2.66 -7.96
CA LEU A 18 5.81 -3.68 -8.46
C LEU A 18 6.47 -4.58 -9.52
N LYS A 19 7.18 -3.98 -10.50
CA LYS A 19 7.91 -4.74 -11.52
C LYS A 19 9.00 -5.63 -10.91
N LYS A 20 9.73 -5.13 -9.90
CA LYS A 20 10.71 -5.93 -9.14
C LYS A 20 10.05 -7.07 -8.36
N PHE A 21 8.93 -6.81 -7.70
CA PHE A 21 8.21 -7.86 -6.97
C PHE A 21 7.71 -8.95 -7.93
N LYS A 22 7.11 -8.56 -9.06
CA LYS A 22 6.68 -9.49 -10.11
C LYS A 22 7.82 -10.39 -10.58
N SER A 23 9.00 -9.82 -10.86
CA SER A 23 10.15 -10.63 -11.32
C SER A 23 10.65 -11.59 -10.25
N LEU A 24 10.64 -11.18 -8.97
CA LEU A 24 10.97 -12.05 -7.84
C LEU A 24 9.93 -13.16 -7.67
N ALA A 25 8.64 -12.86 -7.74
CA ALA A 25 7.58 -13.85 -7.65
C ALA A 25 7.66 -14.88 -8.79
N ILE A 26 7.87 -14.43 -10.04
CA ILE A 26 8.11 -15.32 -11.19
C ILE A 26 9.33 -16.21 -10.92
N LYS A 27 10.44 -15.63 -10.45
CA LYS A 27 11.66 -16.36 -10.14
C LYS A 27 11.43 -17.42 -9.05
N TYR A 28 10.70 -17.07 -8.00
CA TYR A 28 10.32 -17.98 -6.93
C TYR A 28 9.50 -19.15 -7.49
N PHE A 29 8.37 -18.88 -8.16
CA PHE A 29 7.49 -19.92 -8.67
C PHE A 29 8.09 -20.79 -9.78
N LYS A 30 9.11 -20.31 -10.51
CA LYS A 30 9.89 -21.11 -11.47
C LYS A 30 10.87 -22.08 -10.79
N ASN A 31 11.24 -21.80 -9.54
CA ASN A 31 12.24 -22.56 -8.77
C ASN A 31 11.60 -23.39 -7.65
N THR A 32 10.27 -23.48 -7.65
CA THR A 32 9.48 -24.31 -6.75
C THR A 32 8.85 -25.47 -7.50
N GLN A 33 8.86 -26.66 -6.90
CA GLN A 33 8.16 -27.82 -7.44
C GLN A 33 7.03 -28.23 -6.50
N LYS A 34 5.89 -28.63 -7.06
CA LYS A 34 4.84 -29.28 -6.26
C LYS A 34 5.26 -30.72 -6.01
N SER A 35 5.37 -31.12 -4.75
CA SER A 35 5.54 -32.53 -4.39
C SER A 35 4.27 -33.28 -4.77
N PHE A 36 4.44 -34.40 -5.50
CA PHE A 36 3.32 -35.24 -5.93
C PHE A 36 2.56 -35.87 -4.74
N TYR A 37 3.26 -36.13 -3.63
CA TYR A 37 2.72 -36.90 -2.51
C TYR A 37 2.16 -36.04 -1.37
N ASN A 38 2.81 -34.93 -1.03
CA ASN A 38 2.49 -34.22 0.23
C ASN A 38 1.71 -32.91 0.04
N ARG A 39 1.35 -32.53 -1.19
CA ARG A 39 0.85 -31.18 -1.54
C ARG A 39 1.80 -30.04 -1.14
N GLU A 40 2.96 -30.34 -0.56
CA GLU A 40 3.97 -29.37 -0.16
C GLU A 40 4.72 -28.81 -1.36
N CYS A 41 5.16 -27.57 -1.22
CA CYS A 41 6.01 -26.90 -2.17
C CYS A 41 7.47 -27.13 -1.79
N VAL A 42 8.22 -27.83 -2.65
CA VAL A 42 9.66 -28.05 -2.46
C VAL A 42 10.40 -26.86 -3.06
N GLU A 43 11.10 -26.11 -2.20
CA GLU A 43 11.93 -24.96 -2.57
C GLU A 43 13.40 -25.37 -2.75
N ASN A 44 13.99 -25.05 -3.91
CA ASN A 44 15.44 -25.14 -4.06
C ASN A 44 16.14 -23.93 -3.40
N SER A 45 17.49 -23.92 -3.37
CA SER A 45 18.27 -22.83 -2.78
C SER A 45 17.99 -21.45 -3.41
N ILE A 46 17.66 -21.41 -4.71
CA ILE A 46 17.28 -20.18 -5.42
C ILE A 46 15.91 -19.68 -4.95
N ALA A 47 14.94 -20.57 -4.77
CA ALA A 47 13.61 -20.25 -4.26
C ALA A 47 13.70 -19.72 -2.82
N GLN A 48 14.44 -20.37 -1.93
CA GLN A 48 14.63 -19.93 -0.55
C GLN A 48 15.25 -18.52 -0.47
N LYS A 49 16.31 -18.26 -1.26
CA LYS A 49 16.92 -16.92 -1.35
C LYS A 49 15.93 -15.89 -1.88
N THR A 50 15.14 -16.26 -2.89
CA THR A 50 14.14 -15.37 -3.50
C THR A 50 12.99 -15.10 -2.54
N ARG A 51 12.56 -16.09 -1.75
CA ARG A 51 11.56 -15.96 -0.68
C ARG A 51 11.97 -14.95 0.36
N SER A 52 13.22 -14.99 0.82
CA SER A 52 13.76 -13.96 1.74
C SER A 52 13.68 -12.54 1.13
N GLN A 53 14.01 -12.40 -0.15
CA GLN A 53 13.88 -11.13 -0.86
C GLN A 53 12.42 -10.67 -0.96
N ILE A 54 11.50 -11.57 -1.29
CA ILE A 54 10.05 -11.29 -1.34
C ILE A 54 9.57 -10.83 0.04
N ASN A 55 9.89 -11.56 1.12
CA ASN A 55 9.52 -11.21 2.49
C ASN A 55 9.92 -9.77 2.85
N SER A 56 11.14 -9.36 2.50
CA SER A 56 11.63 -8.01 2.80
C SER A 56 10.84 -6.88 2.12
N ILE A 57 10.21 -7.15 0.97
CA ILE A 57 9.51 -6.12 0.19
C ILE A 57 7.98 -6.29 0.20
N SER A 58 7.48 -7.46 0.60
CA SER A 58 6.05 -7.81 0.54
C SER A 58 5.15 -6.81 1.28
N PRO A 59 5.46 -6.39 2.54
CA PRO A 59 4.61 -5.45 3.25
C PRO A 59 4.42 -4.12 2.49
N HIS A 60 5.50 -3.62 1.88
CA HIS A 60 5.43 -2.40 1.08
C HIS A 60 4.67 -2.60 -0.23
N VAL A 61 4.80 -3.76 -0.86
CA VAL A 61 4.09 -4.08 -2.10
C VAL A 61 2.59 -4.23 -1.84
N ASN A 62 2.21 -4.94 -0.78
CA ASN A 62 0.82 -5.08 -0.36
C ASN A 62 0.18 -3.69 -0.14
N LEU A 63 0.87 -2.80 0.59
CA LEU A 63 0.43 -1.40 0.77
C LEU A 63 0.29 -0.63 -0.55
N ILE A 64 1.21 -0.81 -1.51
CA ILE A 64 1.15 -0.16 -2.82
C ILE A 64 -0.05 -0.66 -3.63
N ILE A 65 -0.32 -1.97 -3.62
CA ILE A 65 -1.44 -2.57 -4.35
C ILE A 65 -2.77 -2.12 -3.75
N ARG A 66 -2.94 -2.24 -2.42
CA ARG A 66 -4.13 -1.72 -1.73
C ARG A 66 -4.36 -0.24 -1.99
N SER A 67 -3.28 0.55 -2.07
CA SER A 67 -3.32 1.98 -2.39
C SER A 67 -3.79 2.30 -3.83
N SER A 68 -3.74 1.32 -4.74
CA SER A 68 -4.31 1.43 -6.09
C SER A 68 -5.82 1.14 -6.15
N GLY A 69 -6.42 0.70 -5.03
CA GLY A 69 -7.84 0.34 -4.95
C GLY A 69 -8.16 -1.07 -5.42
N ILE A 70 -7.15 -1.89 -5.72
CA ILE A 70 -7.34 -3.29 -6.11
C ILE A 70 -7.34 -4.17 -4.84
N PRO A 71 -8.36 -5.04 -4.67
CA PRO A 71 -8.39 -5.96 -3.54
C PRO A 71 -7.21 -6.95 -3.62
N THR A 72 -6.63 -7.22 -2.45
CA THR A 72 -5.51 -8.17 -2.27
C THR A 72 -5.95 -9.47 -1.63
N SER A 73 -7.20 -9.52 -1.17
CA SER A 73 -7.79 -10.66 -0.50
C SER A 73 -8.83 -11.34 -1.36
N ILE A 74 -9.02 -12.63 -1.10
CA ILE A 74 -10.11 -13.44 -1.64
C ILE A 74 -10.84 -14.15 -0.50
N ILE A 75 -12.11 -14.46 -0.71
CA ILE A 75 -12.87 -15.33 0.20
C ILE A 75 -12.60 -16.77 -0.20
N TYR A 76 -11.92 -17.50 0.66
CA TYR A 76 -11.72 -18.94 0.53
C TYR A 76 -12.85 -19.69 1.21
N THR A 77 -13.46 -20.62 0.48
CA THR A 77 -14.46 -21.55 1.02
C THR A 77 -13.87 -22.95 0.98
N PRO A 78 -13.65 -23.61 2.14
CA PRO A 78 -13.11 -24.96 2.14
C PRO A 78 -14.10 -25.94 1.50
N PRO A 79 -13.60 -27.06 0.92
CA PRO A 79 -14.46 -28.10 0.36
C PRO A 79 -15.46 -28.63 1.40
N PRO A 80 -16.73 -28.89 1.03
CA PRO A 80 -17.77 -29.36 1.97
C PRO A 80 -17.37 -30.60 2.77
N MET A 81 -16.56 -31.48 2.17
CA MET A 81 -16.10 -32.74 2.77
C MET A 81 -15.09 -32.56 3.92
N ILE A 82 -14.33 -31.46 3.94
CA ILE A 82 -13.41 -31.13 5.03
C ILE A 82 -14.16 -30.38 6.15
N GLY A 83 -15.17 -29.59 5.77
CA GLY A 83 -15.82 -28.63 6.66
C GLY A 83 -14.93 -27.41 6.91
N GLY A 84 -15.53 -26.35 7.45
CA GLY A 84 -14.80 -25.14 7.87
C GLY A 84 -15.56 -23.84 7.56
N SER A 85 -15.15 -22.75 8.22
CA SER A 85 -15.69 -21.42 7.99
C SER A 85 -15.07 -20.80 6.73
N GLN A 86 -15.83 -19.94 6.04
CA GLN A 86 -15.26 -19.04 5.04
C GLN A 86 -14.21 -18.14 5.69
N GLN A 87 -13.08 -17.96 5.01
CA GLN A 87 -11.97 -17.15 5.50
C GLN A 87 -11.55 -16.14 4.43
N GLU A 88 -11.24 -14.92 4.86
CA GLU A 88 -10.61 -13.93 4.00
C GLU A 88 -9.09 -14.15 4.01
N ILE A 89 -8.51 -14.41 2.85
CA ILE A 89 -7.08 -14.70 2.70
C ILE A 89 -6.43 -13.57 1.90
N ASP A 90 -5.46 -12.87 2.48
CA ASP A 90 -4.59 -11.96 1.74
C ASP A 90 -3.55 -12.76 0.92
N LEU A 91 -3.57 -12.56 -0.40
CA LEU A 91 -2.75 -13.30 -1.33
C LEU A 91 -1.25 -12.97 -1.25
N PHE A 92 -0.90 -11.74 -0.83
CA PHE A 92 0.49 -11.28 -0.75
C PHE A 92 1.14 -11.68 0.57
N ASP A 93 0.36 -11.71 1.65
CA ASP A 93 0.83 -12.21 2.95
C ASP A 93 0.94 -13.75 2.93
N ASN A 94 0.11 -14.43 2.13
CA ASN A 94 0.09 -15.89 1.98
C ASN A 94 0.70 -16.40 0.65
N ILE A 95 1.52 -15.60 -0.02
CA ILE A 95 2.06 -15.92 -1.36
C ILE A 95 2.80 -17.27 -1.44
N PHE A 96 3.38 -17.74 -0.33
CA PHE A 96 4.08 -19.03 -0.28
C PHE A 96 3.14 -20.21 0.01
N LEU A 97 1.95 -19.94 0.55
CA LEU A 97 0.95 -20.93 0.99
C LEU A 97 -0.21 -21.09 0.01
N LEU A 98 -0.20 -20.41 -1.14
CA LEU A 98 -1.28 -20.47 -2.14
C LEU A 98 -1.64 -21.90 -2.55
N HIS A 99 -0.65 -22.78 -2.62
CA HIS A 99 -0.83 -24.20 -2.97
C HIS A 99 -1.69 -24.96 -1.95
N GLN A 100 -1.72 -24.54 -0.68
CA GLN A 100 -2.54 -25.15 0.37
C GLN A 100 -4.01 -24.81 0.20
N TYR A 101 -4.29 -23.64 -0.39
CA TYR A 101 -5.64 -23.15 -0.65
C TYR A 101 -6.14 -23.44 -2.08
N ASP A 102 -5.35 -24.20 -2.86
CA ASP A 102 -5.57 -24.41 -4.30
C ASP A 102 -5.74 -23.10 -5.10
N ILE A 103 -5.08 -22.03 -4.63
CA ILE A 103 -5.11 -20.73 -5.27
C ILE A 103 -4.08 -20.70 -6.38
N ASN A 104 -4.53 -20.29 -7.56
CA ASN A 104 -3.64 -20.15 -8.70
C ASN A 104 -2.74 -18.91 -8.55
N LYS A 105 -1.41 -19.11 -8.66
CA LYS A 105 -0.40 -18.03 -8.68
C LYS A 105 -0.64 -16.98 -9.77
N GLU A 106 -1.31 -17.34 -10.87
CA GLU A 106 -1.65 -16.38 -11.93
C GLU A 106 -2.51 -15.22 -11.41
N GLN A 107 -3.37 -15.45 -10.40
CA GLN A 107 -4.18 -14.39 -9.79
C GLN A 107 -3.31 -13.30 -9.14
N ILE A 108 -2.16 -13.67 -8.55
CA ILE A 108 -1.22 -12.68 -8.00
C ILE A 108 -0.62 -11.84 -9.12
N PHE A 109 -0.25 -12.46 -10.24
CA PHE A 109 0.31 -11.73 -11.37
C PHE A 109 -0.71 -10.76 -11.97
N ASP A 110 -1.97 -11.18 -12.11
CA ASP A 110 -3.05 -10.32 -12.58
C ASP A 110 -3.27 -9.11 -11.67
N ILE A 111 -3.25 -9.31 -10.35
CA ILE A 111 -3.38 -8.20 -9.39
C ILE A 111 -2.21 -7.23 -9.50
N ILE A 112 -0.97 -7.73 -9.61
CA ILE A 112 0.21 -6.89 -9.79
C ILE A 112 0.14 -6.12 -11.11
N GLU A 113 -0.25 -6.76 -12.20
CA GLU A 113 -0.37 -6.13 -13.52
C GLU A 113 -1.45 -5.07 -13.56
N LYS A 114 -2.65 -5.36 -13.02
CA LYS A 114 -3.72 -4.37 -12.86
C LYS A 114 -3.24 -3.17 -12.03
N SER A 115 -2.49 -3.43 -10.95
CA SER A 115 -1.93 -2.36 -10.12
C SER A 115 -0.93 -1.50 -10.89
N ILE A 116 -0.04 -2.12 -11.66
CA ILE A 116 0.88 -1.40 -12.56
C ILE A 116 0.09 -0.55 -13.55
N GLY A 117 -0.96 -1.11 -14.15
CA GLY A 117 -1.86 -0.41 -15.09
C GLY A 117 -2.50 0.83 -14.48
N VAL A 118 -2.99 0.76 -13.23
CA VAL A 118 -3.56 1.93 -12.52
C VAL A 118 -2.51 3.05 -12.38
N TYR A 119 -1.30 2.72 -11.97
CA TYR A 119 -0.22 3.70 -11.80
C TYR A 119 0.31 4.24 -13.14
N GLU A 120 0.34 3.42 -14.19
CA GLU A 120 0.72 3.83 -15.54
C GLU A 120 -0.33 4.76 -16.17
N TYR A 121 -1.62 4.47 -15.97
CA TYR A 121 -2.73 5.33 -16.40
C TYR A 121 -2.68 6.72 -15.73
N ASP A 122 -2.37 6.77 -14.43
CA ASP A 122 -2.27 8.02 -13.66
C ASP A 122 -0.95 8.80 -13.89
N LYS A 123 -0.06 8.32 -14.78
CA LYS A 123 1.26 8.93 -15.01
C LYS A 123 1.18 10.41 -15.37
N ILE A 124 0.32 10.79 -16.32
CA ILE A 124 0.20 12.20 -16.77
C ILE A 124 -0.32 13.08 -15.62
N LEU A 125 -1.37 12.64 -14.93
CA LEU A 125 -1.93 13.37 -13.79
C LEU A 125 -0.90 13.50 -12.66
N SER A 126 -0.06 12.50 -12.43
CA SER A 126 1.03 12.56 -11.45
C SER A 126 2.09 13.61 -11.80
N ILE A 127 2.36 13.84 -13.09
CA ILE A 127 3.26 14.91 -13.56
C ILE A 127 2.63 16.27 -13.30
N ILE A 128 1.36 16.47 -13.67
CA ILE A 128 0.62 17.71 -13.43
C ILE A 128 0.64 18.06 -11.94
N ARG A 129 0.37 17.08 -11.06
CA ARG A 129 0.45 17.27 -9.60
C ARG A 129 1.84 17.64 -9.11
N THR A 130 2.89 17.09 -9.73
CA THR A 130 4.28 17.36 -9.33
C THR A 130 4.71 18.77 -9.67
N ILE A 131 4.23 19.32 -10.78
CA ILE A 131 4.56 20.68 -11.22
C ILE A 131 3.69 21.71 -10.50
N ASN A 132 2.46 21.35 -10.11
CA ASN A 132 1.54 22.25 -9.43
C ASN A 132 2.06 22.65 -8.02
N PRO A 133 2.37 23.93 -7.75
CA PRO A 133 2.84 24.36 -6.43
C PRO A 133 1.81 24.13 -5.31
N PHE A 134 0.51 24.25 -5.59
CA PHE A 134 -0.55 24.02 -4.60
C PHE A 134 -0.60 22.58 -4.10
N PHE A 135 -0.18 21.61 -4.93
CA PHE A 135 -0.06 20.22 -4.49
C PHE A 135 0.96 20.08 -3.34
N TRP A 136 2.10 20.77 -3.44
CA TRP A 136 3.14 20.73 -2.42
C TRP A 136 2.71 21.47 -1.15
N ILE A 137 2.10 22.65 -1.29
CA ILE A 137 1.54 23.40 -0.17
C ILE A 137 0.55 22.53 0.60
N ASN A 138 -0.40 21.91 -0.10
CA ASN A 138 -1.38 21.01 0.52
C ASN A 138 -0.70 19.80 1.19
N ARG A 139 0.37 19.23 0.60
CA ARG A 139 1.13 18.12 1.19
C ARG A 139 1.86 18.54 2.47
N ILE A 140 2.46 19.74 2.49
CA ILE A 140 3.15 20.29 3.66
C ILE A 140 2.14 20.61 4.76
N LEU A 141 1.04 21.28 4.45
CA LEU A 141 -0.03 21.57 5.42
C LEU A 141 -0.61 20.29 6.02
N SER A 142 -0.88 19.28 5.19
CA SER A 142 -1.35 17.97 5.66
C SER A 142 -0.32 17.28 6.57
N TYR A 143 0.97 17.42 6.26
CA TYR A 143 2.04 16.87 7.10
C TYR A 143 2.09 17.57 8.46
N ILE A 144 2.09 18.91 8.48
CA ILE A 144 2.10 19.72 9.71
C ILE A 144 0.88 19.40 10.58
N ALA A 145 -0.31 19.31 9.98
CA ALA A 145 -1.54 18.99 10.70
C ALA A 145 -1.51 17.59 11.35
N ASN A 146 -0.73 16.65 10.82
CA ASN A 146 -0.60 15.30 11.38
C ASN A 146 0.45 15.18 12.50
N ILE A 147 1.39 16.13 12.62
CA ILE A 147 2.43 16.11 13.67
C ILE A 147 1.86 15.92 15.09
N PRO A 148 0.86 16.70 15.55
CA PRO A 148 0.34 16.52 16.91
C PRO A 148 -0.22 15.11 17.13
N PHE A 149 -0.87 14.52 16.13
CA PHE A 149 -1.41 13.15 16.23
C PHE A 149 -0.31 12.10 16.37
N GLU A 150 0.76 12.21 15.60
CA GLU A 150 1.91 11.29 15.73
C GLU A 150 2.59 11.41 17.10
N ILE A 151 2.67 12.64 17.65
CA ILE A 151 3.17 12.87 19.01
C ILE A 151 2.24 12.22 20.05
N PHE A 152 0.93 12.40 19.97
CA PHE A 152 0.00 11.74 20.90
C PHE A 152 0.10 10.22 20.82
N LYS A 153 0.28 9.65 19.62
CA LYS A 153 0.42 8.21 19.44
C LYS A 153 1.67 7.65 20.11
N SER A 154 2.79 8.38 20.11
CA SER A 154 4.03 7.94 20.78
C SER A 154 3.90 7.92 22.31
N PHE A 155 3.00 8.70 22.88
CA PHE A 155 2.64 8.64 24.30
C PHE A 155 1.69 7.48 24.67
N GLY A 156 1.44 6.54 23.75
CA GLY A 156 0.61 5.38 24.01
C GLY A 156 -0.89 5.66 23.95
N PHE A 157 -1.30 6.85 23.48
CA PHE A 157 -2.70 7.05 23.13
C PHE A 157 -3.01 6.23 21.88
N GLU A 158 -3.85 5.21 22.00
CA GLU A 158 -4.46 4.54 20.85
C GLU A 158 -5.41 5.51 20.16
N ILE A 159 -4.86 6.31 19.26
CA ILE A 159 -5.64 7.18 18.38
C ILE A 159 -6.32 6.29 17.34
N ASN A 160 -7.44 5.69 17.73
CA ASN A 160 -8.39 5.15 16.77
C ASN A 160 -8.98 6.33 16.01
N SER A 161 -8.50 6.52 14.78
CA SER A 161 -8.93 7.55 13.83
C SER A 161 -10.43 7.48 13.48
N GLU A 162 -11.12 6.44 13.95
CA GLU A 162 -12.57 6.28 13.87
C GLU A 162 -13.35 7.09 14.90
N ARG A 163 -12.74 7.49 16.03
CA ARG A 163 -13.44 8.30 17.02
C ARG A 163 -13.65 9.72 16.48
N PRO A 164 -14.90 10.24 16.46
CA PRO A 164 -15.22 11.53 15.84
C PRO A 164 -14.45 12.69 16.48
N LEU A 165 -14.09 12.57 17.76
CA LEU A 165 -13.39 13.58 18.53
C LEU A 165 -11.99 13.91 17.98
N PHE A 166 -11.24 12.89 17.53
CA PHE A 166 -9.92 13.11 16.93
C PHE A 166 -10.01 13.69 15.51
N LYS A 167 -11.06 13.35 14.75
CA LYS A 167 -11.34 13.99 13.45
C LYS A 167 -11.66 15.48 13.63
N ILE A 168 -12.45 15.82 14.64
CA ILE A 168 -12.80 17.21 14.97
C ILE A 168 -11.56 17.98 15.42
N LEU A 169 -10.75 17.41 16.33
CA LEU A 169 -9.47 18.01 16.73
C LEU A 169 -8.54 18.22 15.53
N GLY A 170 -8.45 17.24 14.61
CA GLY A 170 -7.62 17.35 13.42
C GLY A 170 -8.09 18.44 12.47
N PHE A 171 -9.40 18.55 12.32
CA PHE A 171 -10.02 19.64 11.56
C PHE A 171 -9.74 21.01 12.20
N ILE A 172 -9.84 21.13 13.53
CA ILE A 172 -9.55 22.38 14.27
C ILE A 172 -8.07 22.77 14.09
N PHE A 173 -7.13 21.84 14.31
CA PHE A 173 -5.71 22.12 14.10
C PHE A 173 -5.39 22.52 12.66
N TYR A 174 -6.01 21.85 11.69
CA TYR A 174 -5.88 22.22 10.28
C TYR A 174 -6.39 23.66 10.02
N LEU A 175 -7.55 24.02 10.56
CA LEU A 175 -8.13 25.36 10.44
C LEU A 175 -7.23 26.43 11.07
N ILE A 176 -6.73 26.19 12.28
CA ILE A 176 -5.78 27.08 12.96
C ILE A 176 -4.53 27.27 12.11
N THR A 177 -3.99 26.19 11.54
CA THR A 177 -2.79 26.27 10.70
C THR A 177 -3.04 27.08 9.42
N VAL A 178 -4.20 26.88 8.77
CA VAL A 178 -4.59 27.64 7.56
C VAL A 178 -4.78 29.12 7.89
N ILE A 179 -5.46 29.45 8.99
CA ILE A 179 -5.65 30.84 9.43
C ILE A 179 -4.30 31.49 9.76
N ALA A 180 -3.45 30.82 10.55
CA ALA A 180 -2.14 31.34 10.93
C ALA A 180 -1.24 31.61 9.71
N SER A 181 -1.26 30.70 8.72
CA SER A 181 -0.50 30.88 7.48
C SER A 181 -1.05 32.01 6.59
N LEU A 182 -2.38 32.19 6.53
CA LEU A 182 -2.98 33.36 5.85
C LEU A 182 -2.60 34.68 6.54
N ILE A 183 -2.64 34.73 7.88
CA ILE A 183 -2.24 35.91 8.65
C ILE A 183 -0.76 36.24 8.40
N ALA A 184 0.12 35.24 8.43
CA ALA A 184 1.54 35.43 8.17
C ALA A 184 1.81 35.97 6.75
N ILE A 185 1.05 35.50 5.76
CA ILE A 185 1.14 36.03 4.38
C ILE A 185 0.66 37.48 4.33
N LEU A 186 -0.48 37.80 4.96
CA LEU A 186 -1.00 39.17 4.98
C LEU A 186 -0.02 40.16 5.66
N GLN A 187 0.61 39.74 6.76
CA GLN A 187 1.66 40.51 7.43
C GLN A 187 2.88 40.71 6.53
N ALA A 188 3.29 39.69 5.77
CA ALA A 188 4.42 39.80 4.85
C ALA A 188 4.15 40.77 3.68
N PHE A 189 2.89 41.09 3.39
CA PHE A 189 2.48 42.07 2.37
C PHE A 189 2.16 43.47 2.93
N GLU A 190 2.42 43.73 4.22
CA GLU A 190 2.12 45.00 4.89
C GLU A 190 0.65 45.45 4.73
N VAL A 191 -0.27 44.50 4.53
CA VAL A 191 -1.70 44.80 4.42
C VAL A 191 -2.31 45.14 5.79
N PHE A 192 -1.55 44.94 6.88
CA PHE A 192 -1.83 45.38 8.25
C PHE A 192 -0.53 45.67 8.99
#